data_AF-X1PW89-F1
#
_entry.id   AF-X1PW89-F1
#
_cell.length_a   1.000
_cell.length_b   1.000
_cell.length_c   1.000
_cell.angle_alpha   90.00
_cell.angle_beta   90.00
_cell.angle_gamma   90.00
#
_symmetry.space_group_name_H-M   'P 1'
#
loop_
_entity.id
_entity.type
_entity.pdbx_description
1 polymer ?
#
loop_
_entity_poly.entity_id
_entity_poly.type
_entity_poly.pdbx_seq_one_letter_code
_entity_poly.pdbx_strand_id
1 'polypeptide(L)' 'PIRIKKFAIFHKEFDPDEAELTRTRKLRREYMYGKYADMAEGLYSGEEVVHVSAEFAYADGSKATVAADVKVRNVPEE' A
#
# COMPACT_ATOMS: atom_id res chain seq x y z
N PRO A 1 -5.64 24.65 -3.95
CA PRO A 1 -5.00 23.63 -4.82
C PRO A 1 -4.63 22.41 -3.97
N ILE A 2 -4.79 21.20 -4.49
CA ILE A 2 -4.44 19.97 -3.76
C ILE A 2 -2.91 19.81 -3.80
N ARG A 3 -2.27 19.61 -2.64
CA ARG A 3 -0.83 19.33 -2.53
C ARG A 3 -0.62 18.03 -1.78
N ILE A 4 0.34 17.23 -2.25
CA ILE A 4 0.77 16.02 -1.55
C ILE A 4 1.56 16.45 -0.32
N LYS A 5 1.21 15.92 0.86
CA LYS A 5 1.89 16.22 2.13
C LYS A 5 2.77 15.07 2.60
N LYS A 6 2.36 13.84 2.34
CA LYS A 6 3.08 12.62 2.72
C LYS A 6 2.92 11.55 1.65
N PHE A 7 3.89 10.66 1.56
CA PHE A 7 3.82 9.48 0.70
C PHE A 7 4.62 8.32 1.30
N ALA A 8 4.30 7.11 0.85
CA ALA A 8 5.01 5.87 1.17
C ALA A 8 5.24 5.10 -0.15
N ILE A 9 6.29 4.27 -0.16
CA ILE A 9 6.63 3.44 -1.33
C ILE A 9 6.37 1.98 -0.97
N PHE A 10 5.57 1.31 -1.78
CA PHE A 10 5.32 -0.12 -1.66
C PHE A 10 6.52 -0.94 -2.15
N HIS A 11 6.69 -2.14 -1.60
CA HIS A 11 7.75 -3.08 -1.99
C HIS A 11 7.51 -3.76 -3.36
N LYS A 12 6.32 -3.60 -3.94
CA LYS A 12 5.94 -4.12 -5.25
C LYS A 12 5.03 -3.14 -5.99
N GLU A 13 4.90 -3.34 -7.30
CA GLU A 13 3.89 -2.68 -8.12
C GLU A 13 2.50 -3.31 -7.93
N PHE A 14 1.45 -2.52 -8.22
CA PHE A 14 0.08 -3.02 -8.17
C PHE A 14 -0.29 -3.83 -9.40
N ASP A 15 -0.96 -4.97 -9.18
CA ASP A 15 -1.29 -5.93 -10.22
C ASP A 15 -2.81 -6.03 -10.44
N PRO A 16 -3.32 -5.90 -11.68
CA PRO A 16 -4.73 -6.16 -11.98
C PRO A 16 -5.18 -7.62 -11.72
N ASP A 17 -4.27 -8.59 -11.82
CA ASP A 17 -4.56 -10.01 -11.58
C ASP A 17 -4.72 -10.32 -10.08
N GLU A 18 -4.10 -9.50 -9.21
CA GLU A 18 -4.32 -9.51 -7.75
C GLU A 18 -5.53 -8.66 -7.32
N ALA A 19 -6.36 -8.20 -8.26
CA ALA A 19 -7.52 -7.33 -8.02
C ALA A 19 -7.19 -5.96 -7.40
N GLU A 20 -5.94 -5.53 -7.43
CA GLU A 20 -5.48 -4.23 -6.92
C GLU A 20 -5.84 -3.10 -7.89
N LEU A 21 -5.78 -3.41 -9.19
CA LEU A 21 -6.15 -2.53 -10.29
C LEU A 21 -7.28 -3.12 -11.14
N THR A 22 -7.97 -2.26 -11.90
CA THR A 22 -8.72 -2.70 -13.08
C THR A 22 -7.74 -3.08 -14.20
N ARG A 23 -8.19 -3.84 -15.21
CA ARG A 23 -7.39 -4.11 -16.42
C ARG A 23 -6.93 -2.84 -17.15
N THR A 24 -7.63 -1.73 -16.95
CA THR A 24 -7.29 -0.39 -17.46
C THR A 24 -6.43 0.44 -16.49
N ARG A 25 -5.84 -0.19 -15.46
CA ARG A 25 -4.97 0.42 -14.44
C ARG A 25 -5.64 1.47 -13.54
N LYS A 26 -6.95 1.38 -13.32
CA LYS A 26 -7.62 2.18 -12.29
C LYS A 26 -7.53 1.49 -10.94
N LEU A 27 -7.20 2.24 -9.89
CA LEU A 27 -7.10 1.71 -8.53
C LEU A 27 -8.46 1.24 -8.00
N ARG A 28 -8.52 0.02 -7.46
CA ARG A 28 -9.70 -0.51 -6.78
C ARG A 28 -9.62 -0.17 -5.29
N ARG A 29 -10.06 1.05 -4.96
CA ARG A 29 -9.88 1.65 -3.61
C ARG A 29 -10.39 0.75 -2.47
N GLU A 30 -11.60 0.22 -2.57
CA GLU A 30 -12.19 -0.60 -1.50
C GLU A 30 -11.34 -1.85 -1.19
N TYR A 31 -10.92 -2.57 -2.23
CA TYR A 31 -10.04 -3.73 -2.09
C TYR A 31 -8.68 -3.34 -1.49
N MET A 32 -8.12 -2.20 -1.90
CA MET A 32 -6.85 -1.69 -1.38
C MET A 32 -6.92 -1.26 0.09
N TYR A 33 -7.99 -0.59 0.48
CA TYR A 33 -8.21 -0.22 1.88
C TYR A 33 -8.41 -1.45 2.77
N GLY A 34 -8.98 -2.55 2.25
CA GLY A 34 -9.04 -3.81 2.98
C GLY A 34 -7.68 -4.51 3.09
N LYS A 35 -6.94 -4.63 1.98
CA LYS A 35 -5.65 -5.37 1.94
C LYS A 35 -4.50 -4.61 2.61
N TYR A 36 -4.50 -3.28 2.54
CA TYR A 36 -3.42 -2.40 3.01
C TYR A 36 -3.91 -1.37 4.03
N ALA A 37 -4.90 -1.73 4.86
CA ALA A 37 -5.46 -0.87 5.90
C ALA A 37 -4.36 -0.24 6.76
N ASP A 38 -3.44 -1.06 7.28
CA ASP A 38 -2.31 -0.63 8.11
C ASP A 38 -1.48 0.48 7.45
N MET A 39 -1.21 0.36 6.14
CA MET A 39 -0.46 1.40 5.43
C MET A 39 -1.27 2.68 5.26
N ALA A 40 -2.55 2.55 4.88
CA ALA A 40 -3.42 3.68 4.66
C ALA A 40 -3.62 4.45 5.98
N GLU A 41 -3.89 3.76 7.07
CA GLU A 41 -4.01 4.33 8.41
C GLU A 41 -2.68 4.92 8.89
N GLY A 42 -1.58 4.21 8.67
CA GLY A 42 -0.24 4.67 9.01
C GLY A 42 0.12 6.01 8.35
N LEU A 43 -0.26 6.23 7.08
CA LEU A 43 -0.07 7.53 6.40
C LEU A 43 -0.83 8.67 7.09
N TYR A 44 -1.97 8.38 7.73
CA TYR A 44 -2.78 9.36 8.48
C TYR A 44 -2.41 9.46 9.97
N SER A 45 -1.77 8.44 10.54
CA SER A 45 -1.44 8.35 11.97
C SER A 45 -0.39 9.37 12.44
N GLY A 46 0.47 9.85 11.52
CA GLY A 46 1.58 10.74 11.86
C GLY A 46 2.92 10.04 12.08
N GLU A 47 2.94 8.71 12.11
CA GLU A 47 4.16 7.91 12.30
C GLU A 47 5.14 8.04 11.12
N GLU A 48 6.44 7.93 11.41
CA GLU A 48 7.50 7.95 10.39
C GLU A 48 7.74 6.58 9.76
N VAL A 49 7.34 5.51 10.45
CA VAL A 49 7.49 4.11 10.03
C VAL A 49 6.20 3.39 10.33
N VAL A 50 5.69 2.67 9.34
CA VAL A 50 4.47 1.85 9.46
C VAL A 50 4.86 0.40 9.21
N HIS A 51 4.56 -0.46 10.17
CA HIS A 51 4.72 -1.90 10.03
C HIS A 51 3.55 -2.45 9.22
N VAL A 52 3.83 -2.99 8.04
CA VAL A 52 2.81 -3.56 7.16
C VAL A 52 3.05 -5.05 6.99
N SER A 53 1.98 -5.84 7.08
CA SER A 53 2.00 -7.24 6.71
C SER A 53 1.03 -7.47 5.55
N ALA A 54 1.46 -8.21 4.53
CA ALA A 54 0.62 -8.57 3.41
C ALA A 54 0.71 -10.07 3.15
N GLU A 55 -0.44 -10.71 2.97
CA GLU A 55 -0.56 -12.10 2.58
C GLU A 55 -0.62 -12.20 1.06
N PHE A 56 0.27 -12.99 0.48
CA PHE A 56 0.36 -13.29 -0.94
C PHE A 56 -0.01 -14.76 -1.16
N ALA A 57 -0.85 -15.01 -2.16
CA ALA A 57 -1.14 -16.35 -2.63
C ALA A 57 -0.32 -16.63 -3.89
N TYR A 58 0.50 -17.67 -3.87
CA TYR A 58 1.21 -18.16 -5.05
C TYR A 58 0.26 -18.96 -5.95
N ALA A 59 0.64 -19.09 -7.22
CA ALA A 59 -0.13 -19.84 -8.21
C ALA A 59 -0.28 -21.34 -7.86
N ASP A 60 0.60 -21.89 -7.02
CA ASP A 60 0.53 -23.25 -6.50
C ASP A 60 -0.44 -23.40 -5.30
N GLY A 61 -1.08 -22.31 -4.87
CA GLY A 61 -2.01 -22.26 -3.73
C GLY A 61 -1.33 -22.04 -2.38
N SER A 62 0.00 -21.98 -2.31
CA SER A 62 0.70 -21.64 -1.08
C SER A 62 0.50 -20.16 -0.73
N LYS A 63 0.53 -19.86 0.57
CA LYS A 63 0.38 -18.51 1.08
C LYS A 63 1.66 -18.08 1.80
N ALA A 64 2.18 -16.91 1.49
CA ALA A 64 3.27 -16.31 2.23
C ALA A 64 2.85 -14.96 2.78
N THR A 65 3.27 -14.68 4.02
CA THR A 65 3.12 -13.37 4.63
C THR A 65 4.46 -12.66 4.54
N VAL A 66 4.47 -11.48 3.91
CA VAL A 66 5.62 -10.58 3.93
C VAL A 66 5.31 -9.47 4.90
N ALA A 67 6.18 -9.29 5.90
CA ALA A 67 6.18 -8.14 6.78
C ALA A 67 7.29 -7.17 6.36
N ALA A 68 6.99 -5.88 6.33
CA ALA A 68 7.95 -4.85 5.98
C ALA A 68 7.71 -3.57 6.77
N ASP A 69 8.80 -2.86 7.04
CA ASP A 69 8.79 -1.54 7.66
C ASP A 69 8.79 -0.50 6.55
N VAL A 70 7.68 0.22 6.40
CA VAL A 70 7.52 1.22 5.34
C VAL A 70 7.68 2.61 5.92
N LYS A 71 8.64 3.35 5.39
CA LYS A 71 8.90 4.74 5.80
C LYS A 71 7.90 5.69 5.16
N VAL A 72 7.24 6.49 5.98
CA VAL A 72 6.41 7.60 5.53
C VAL A 72 7.30 8.83 5.35
N ARG A 73 7.26 9.41 4.15
CA ARG A 73 8.06 10.59 3.80
C ARG A 73 7.15 11.81 3.79
N ASN A 74 7.53 12.84 4.53
CA ASN A 74 6.92 14.16 4.45
C ASN A 74 7.45 14.90 3.21
N VAL A 75 6.57 15.58 2.50
CA VAL A 75 6.93 16.50 1.41
C VAL A 75 7.28 17.84 2.04
N PRO A 76 8.51 18.37 1.83
CA PRO A 76 8.89 19.69 2.34
C PRO A 76 7.93 20.76 1.83
N GLU A 77 7.61 21.73 2.68
CA GLU A 77 6.89 22.92 2.23
C GLU A 77 7.90 23.89 1.58
N GLU A 78 7.67 24.24 0.31
CA GLU A 78 8.27 25.41 -0.36
C GLU A 78 7.53 26.70 0.02
#